data_AF-A0A497KX13-F1
#
_entry.id   AF-A0A497KX13-F1
#
_cell.length_a   1.000
_cell.length_b   1.000
_cell.length_c   1.000
_cell.angle_alpha   90.00
_cell.angle_beta   90.00
_cell.angle_gamma   90.00
#
_symmetry.space_group_name_H-M   'P 1'
#
loop_
_entity.id
_entity.type
_entity.pdbx_description
1 polymer ?
#
loop_
_entity_poly.entity_id
_entity_poly.type
_entity_poly.pdbx_seq_one_letter_code
_entity_poly.pdbx_strand_id
1 'polypeptide(L)' 'INAVDCDAVVLGTPSHLERFLKLNKPVVHVSFELRETTKPDLEEIVSRFLSERGLT' A
#
# COMPACT_ATOMS: atom_id res chain seq x y z
N ILE A 1 -16.42 -13.00 6.37
CA ILE A 1 -15.18 -13.58 5.77
C ILE A 1 -15.15 -15.10 5.95
N ASN A 2 -15.10 -15.63 7.17
CA ASN A 2 -15.05 -17.09 7.40
C ASN A 2 -16.28 -17.84 6.86
N ALA A 3 -17.46 -17.23 6.88
CA ALA A 3 -18.71 -17.84 6.38
C ALA A 3 -18.87 -17.84 4.84
N VAL A 4 -17.99 -17.17 4.09
CA VAL A 4 -18.06 -17.15 2.62
C VAL A 4 -17.60 -18.51 2.06
N ASP A 5 -18.18 -18.99 0.98
CA ASP A 5 -17.64 -20.17 0.29
C ASP A 5 -16.51 -19.74 -0.66
N CYS A 6 -15.26 -19.89 -0.21
CA CYS A 6 -14.07 -19.51 -0.98
C CYS A 6 -12.81 -20.22 -0.46
N ASP A 7 -11.87 -20.47 -1.37
CA ASP A 7 -10.63 -21.21 -1.06
C ASP A 7 -9.53 -20.33 -0.46
N ALA A 8 -9.57 -19.02 -0.69
CA ALA A 8 -8.55 -18.08 -0.21
C ALA A 8 -9.11 -16.66 0.02
N VAL A 9 -8.38 -15.84 0.77
CA VAL A 9 -8.64 -14.43 1.01
C VAL A 9 -7.46 -13.61 0.47
N VAL A 10 -7.75 -12.64 -0.41
CA VAL A 10 -6.75 -11.71 -0.93
C VAL A 10 -6.94 -10.35 -0.27
N LEU A 11 -5.94 -9.91 0.51
CA LEU A 11 -5.93 -8.62 1.16
C LEU A 11 -5.35 -7.57 0.21
N GLY A 12 -6.26 -6.81 -0.41
CA GLY A 12 -5.95 -5.73 -1.37
C GLY A 12 -5.49 -4.43 -0.73
N THR A 13 -5.37 -4.38 0.59
CA THR A 13 -5.07 -3.17 1.36
C THR A 13 -3.93 -3.45 2.34
N PRO A 14 -3.21 -2.42 2.83
CA PRO A 14 -2.20 -2.57 3.87
C PRO A 14 -2.75 -3.03 5.24
N SER A 15 -4.06 -3.28 5.34
CA SER A 15 -4.72 -3.71 6.57
C SER A 15 -4.32 -5.13 6.95
N HIS A 16 -3.76 -5.28 8.15
CA HIS A 16 -3.45 -6.58 8.75
C HIS A 16 -4.63 -7.10 9.57
N LEU A 17 -5.69 -7.55 8.90
CA LEU A 17 -6.93 -8.00 9.55
C LEU A 17 -6.73 -9.20 10.49
N GLU A 18 -5.72 -10.03 10.21
CA GLU A 18 -5.31 -11.18 11.03
C GLU A 18 -4.95 -10.82 12.47
N ARG A 19 -4.62 -9.54 12.75
CA ARG A 19 -4.36 -9.04 14.11
C ARG A 19 -5.63 -8.93 14.96
N PHE A 20 -6.80 -8.82 14.34
CA PHE A 20 -8.07 -8.53 15.00
C PHE A 20 -9.10 -9.64 14.84
N LEU A 21 -8.92 -10.52 13.85
CA LEU A 21 -9.83 -11.62 13.53
C LEU A 21 -9.03 -12.86 13.17
N LYS A 22 -9.40 -14.01 13.74
CA LYS A 22 -8.88 -15.31 13.33
C LYS A 22 -9.54 -15.73 12.01
N LEU A 23 -8.79 -15.67 10.92
CA LEU A 23 -9.21 -16.17 9.61
C LEU A 23 -8.99 -17.68 9.54
N ASN A 24 -9.96 -18.40 8.98
CA ASN A 24 -9.92 -19.88 8.86
C ASN A 24 -9.57 -20.37 7.46
N LYS A 25 -9.02 -19.50 6.61
CA LYS A 25 -8.68 -19.75 5.20
C LYS A 25 -7.29 -19.19 4.90
N PRO A 26 -6.59 -19.72 3.89
CA PRO A 26 -5.34 -19.14 3.40
C PRO A 26 -5.49 -17.65 3.06
N VAL A 27 -4.51 -16.84 3.46
CA VAL A 27 -4.48 -15.39 3.25
C VAL A 27 -3.26 -15.02 2.42
N VAL A 28 -3.46 -14.16 1.43
CA VAL A 28 -2.38 -13.55 0.64
C VAL A 28 -2.51 -12.03 0.70
N HIS A 29 -1.40 -11.35 0.96
CA HIS A 29 -1.29 -9.89 0.89
C HIS A 29 -0.77 -9.49 -0.48
N VAL A 30 -1.44 -8.55 -1.13
CA VAL A 30 -0.93 -8.01 -2.39
C VAL A 30 0.09 -6.91 -2.10
N SER A 31 1.14 -6.86 -2.91
CA SER A 31 2.07 -5.73 -2.95
C SER A 31 1.66 -4.81 -4.09
N PHE A 32 1.59 -3.50 -3.81
CA PHE A 32 1.37 -2.48 -4.82
C PHE A 32 2.33 -1.32 -4.58
N GLU A 33 2.73 -0.69 -5.68
CA GLU A 33 3.59 0.49 -5.69
C GLU A 33 2.85 1.59 -6.45
N LEU A 34 2.84 2.80 -5.87
CA LEU A 34 2.31 3.97 -6.57
C LEU A 34 3.30 4.34 -7.68
N ARG A 35 2.79 4.44 -8.92
CA ARG A 35 3.54 5.00 -10.04
C ARG A 35 2.93 6.30 -10.47
N GLU A 36 3.69 7.39 -10.32
CA GLU A 36 3.30 8.70 -10.82
C GLU A 36 3.57 8.75 -12.34
N THR A 37 2.50 8.87 -13.13
CA THR A 37 2.60 8.88 -14.60
C THR A 37 2.80 10.28 -15.18
N THR A 38 2.74 11.30 -14.34
CA THR A 38 2.80 12.72 -14.72
C THR A 38 3.86 13.43 -13.89
N LYS A 39 4.43 14.49 -14.47
CA LYS A 39 5.38 15.39 -13.80
C LYS A 39 4.71 16.75 -13.48
N PRO A 40 5.24 17.51 -12.50
CA PRO A 40 6.29 17.09 -11.56
C PRO A 40 5.77 16.01 -10.62
N ASP A 41 6.62 15.06 -10.28
CA ASP A 41 6.32 13.99 -9.33
C ASP A 41 6.75 14.38 -7.92
N LEU A 42 6.44 13.54 -6.92
CA LEU A 42 6.73 13.87 -5.54
C LEU A 42 8.24 14.09 -5.30
N GLU A 43 9.09 13.30 -5.96
CA GLU A 43 10.54 13.45 -5.90
C GLU A 43 10.98 14.84 -6.37
N GLU A 44 10.48 15.30 -7.53
CA GLU A 44 10.80 16.62 -8.07
C GLU A 44 10.28 17.75 -7.18
N ILE A 45 9.07 17.61 -6.64
CA ILE A 45 8.49 18.61 -5.72
C ILE A 45 9.34 18.75 -4.46
N VAL A 46 9.73 17.62 -3.84
CA VAL A 46 10.54 17.61 -2.62
C VAL A 46 11.95 18.12 -2.91
N SER A 47 12.57 17.70 -4.01
CA SER A 47 13.89 18.16 -4.42
C SER A 47 13.90 19.68 -4.62
N ARG A 48 12.93 20.22 -5.37
CA ARG A 48 12.81 21.66 -5.57
C ARG A 48 12.66 22.41 -4.25
N PHE A 49 11.80 21.91 -3.36
CA PHE A 49 11.60 22.52 -2.05
C PHE A 49 12.90 22.56 -1.22
N LEU A 50 13.68 21.48 -1.21
CA LEU A 50 14.93 21.41 -0.45
C LEU A 50 15.98 22.38 -1.02
N SER A 51 16.11 22.46 -2.35
CA SER A 51 17.01 23.41 -3.01
C SER A 51 16.62 24.86 -2.74
N GLU A 52 15.32 25.20 -2.82
CA GLU A 52 14.82 26.56 -2.52
C GLU A 52 15.09 26.99 -1.07
N ARG A 53 15.21 26.02 -0.14
CA ARG A 53 15.51 26.25 1.28
C ARG A 53 17.01 26.15 1.62
N GLY A 54 17.87 25.85 0.64
CA GLY A 54 19.31 25.69 0.84
C GLY A 54 19.68 24.50 1.73
N LEU A 55 18.84 23.47 1.77
CA LEU A 55 19.04 22.23 2.55
C LEU A 55 19.75 21.13 1.76
N THR A 56 19.93 21.36 0.46
CA THR A 56 20.63 20.53 -0.53
C THR A 56 21.24 21.44 -1.57
#